data_AF-A0A6L9M128-F1
#
_entry.id   AF-A0A6L9M128-F1
#
_cell.length_a   1.000
_cell.length_b   1.000
_cell.length_c   1.000
_cell.angle_alpha   90.00
_cell.angle_beta   90.00
_cell.angle_gamma   90.00
#
_symmetry.space_group_name_H-M   'P 1'
#
loop_
_entity.id
_entity.type
_entity.pdbx_description
1 polymer ?
#
loop_
_entity_poly.entity_id
_entity_poly.type
_entity_poly.pdbx_seq_one_letter_code
_entity_poly.pdbx_strand_id
1 'polypeptide(L)'
;MRYTCFILILFLLVGLARPAAALEVEVSVSSFRLDHALSYAPENLLDADPATAWVGGSASSGVGQWMNFAFPVPVRVARLGIFNGHQAEGRFKEFRRIRSGRIVYPDGSESPFWLRDEAGEQVIECQSKPVKSFRIVVDEVFPKGGLLGQQKLAVSEIKFYLTLMASPTQGDDETSVKNIPSLPPADLTNEVPEEIKDLLRSFYVMQTSLADAYHTLFAPHVRDQFDFQFEVFKQIQRQRGTYKILRTAEVDPSGLRFDLVYLHEDVAEVRVFGSYRVQVADLDQNLDDDSVFALMKGQDGWNILELDGQKQRF
;
A
#
# COMPACT_ATOMS: atom_id res chain seq x y z
N MET A 1 58.79 -33.23 -7.40
CA MET A 1 58.02 -33.18 -6.13
C MET A 1 57.60 -31.76 -5.67
N ARG A 2 57.57 -30.73 -6.54
CA ARG A 2 57.14 -29.36 -6.14
C ARG A 2 55.90 -28.82 -6.85
N TYR A 3 55.41 -29.49 -7.90
CA TYR A 3 54.24 -29.05 -8.69
C TYR A 3 52.93 -29.76 -8.31
N THR A 4 53.00 -30.91 -7.63
CA THR A 4 51.82 -31.68 -7.20
C THR A 4 51.08 -31.05 -6.02
N CYS A 5 51.75 -30.21 -5.21
CA CYS A 5 51.14 -29.56 -4.06
C CYS A 5 50.30 -28.31 -4.43
N PHE A 6 50.63 -27.64 -5.54
CA PHE A 6 49.91 -26.43 -5.97
C PHE A 6 48.58 -26.74 -6.69
N ILE A 7 48.51 -27.85 -7.42
CA ILE A 7 47.29 -28.25 -8.14
C ILE A 7 46.21 -28.76 -7.17
N LEU A 8 46.61 -29.38 -6.04
CA LEU A 8 45.66 -29.85 -5.02
C LEU A 8 45.00 -28.69 -4.26
N ILE A 9 45.69 -27.57 -4.07
CA ILE A 9 45.16 -26.38 -3.37
C ILE A 9 44.18 -25.61 -4.27
N LEU A 10 44.41 -25.59 -5.60
CA LEU A 10 43.50 -24.93 -6.54
C LEU A 10 42.17 -25.69 -6.70
N PHE A 11 42.19 -27.04 -6.65
CA PHE A 11 40.96 -27.84 -6.66
C PHE A 11 40.16 -27.78 -5.34
N LEU A 12 40.82 -27.52 -4.21
CA LEU A 12 40.14 -27.37 -2.91
C LEU A 12 39.37 -26.05 -2.79
N LEU A 13 39.78 -25.00 -3.50
CA LEU A 13 39.14 -23.68 -3.47
C LEU A 13 37.90 -23.57 -4.37
N VAL A 14 37.82 -24.35 -5.46
CA VAL A 14 36.66 -24.34 -6.36
C VAL A 14 35.47 -25.14 -5.78
N GLY A 15 35.73 -26.10 -4.88
CA GLY A 15 34.69 -26.91 -4.22
C GLY A 15 33.96 -26.21 -3.06
N LEU A 16 34.38 -25.01 -2.65
CA LEU A 16 33.75 -24.22 -1.57
C LEU A 16 32.94 -23.02 -2.09
N ALA A 17 32.87 -22.81 -3.40
CA ALA A 17 31.98 -21.83 -4.00
C ALA A 17 30.54 -22.35 -3.90
N ARG A 18 29.92 -22.20 -2.72
CA ARG A 18 28.46 -22.25 -2.63
C ARG A 18 27.94 -21.15 -3.55
N PRO A 19 26.96 -21.43 -4.44
CA PRO A 19 26.28 -20.34 -5.13
C PRO A 19 25.77 -19.39 -4.04
N ALA A 20 26.16 -18.13 -4.12
CA ALA A 20 25.54 -17.10 -3.30
C ALA A 20 24.07 -17.13 -3.69
N ALA A 21 23.22 -17.73 -2.85
CA ALA A 21 21.78 -17.63 -3.01
C ALA A 21 21.47 -16.15 -2.86
N ALA A 22 21.20 -15.47 -3.98
CA ALA A 22 20.65 -14.13 -3.95
C ALA A 22 19.37 -14.19 -3.11
N LEU A 23 19.22 -13.23 -2.19
CA LEU A 23 17.99 -13.12 -1.43
C LEU A 23 16.90 -12.66 -2.41
N GLU A 24 16.14 -13.60 -2.95
CA GLU A 24 15.03 -13.31 -3.86
C GLU A 24 13.89 -12.70 -3.05
N VAL A 25 13.73 -11.37 -3.16
CA VAL A 25 12.67 -10.64 -2.48
C VAL A 25 11.45 -10.63 -3.38
N GLU A 26 10.33 -11.16 -2.88
CA GLU A 26 9.06 -11.09 -3.58
C GLU A 26 8.44 -9.71 -3.34
N VAL A 27 8.05 -9.03 -4.42
CA VAL A 27 7.37 -7.74 -4.37
C VAL A 27 5.91 -7.90 -4.78
N SER A 28 5.02 -7.22 -4.07
CA SER A 28 3.61 -7.07 -4.44
C SER A 28 3.18 -5.64 -4.24
N VAL A 29 2.25 -5.14 -5.05
CA VAL A 29 1.78 -3.75 -5.00
C VAL A 29 0.25 -3.69 -4.96
N SER A 30 -0.30 -2.54 -4.56
CA SER A 30 -1.76 -2.32 -4.55
C SER A 30 -2.36 -2.38 -5.95
N SER A 31 -1.68 -1.79 -6.93
CA SER A 31 -2.03 -1.82 -8.35
C SER A 31 -0.81 -1.44 -9.18
N PHE A 32 -0.88 -1.60 -10.50
CA PHE A 32 0.12 -1.05 -11.42
C PHE A 32 -0.53 -0.68 -12.75
N ARG A 33 0.09 0.27 -13.45
CA ARG A 33 -0.35 0.70 -14.78
C ARG A 33 -0.07 -0.43 -15.78
N LEU A 34 -1.13 -1.05 -16.26
CA LEU A 34 -1.03 -2.02 -17.34
C LEU A 34 -0.79 -1.30 -18.67
N ASP A 35 0.33 -1.59 -19.31
CA ASP A 35 0.56 -1.28 -20.72
C ASP A 35 0.98 -2.57 -21.46
N HIS A 36 1.03 -2.52 -22.80
CA HIS A 36 1.33 -3.70 -23.61
C HIS A 36 2.75 -4.26 -23.42
N ALA A 37 3.66 -3.47 -22.84
CA ALA A 37 5.07 -3.82 -22.64
C ALA A 37 5.40 -4.12 -21.17
N LEU A 38 4.43 -4.01 -20.26
CA LEU A 38 4.61 -4.06 -18.81
C LEU A 38 5.71 -3.10 -18.33
N SER A 39 5.80 -1.91 -18.93
CA SER A 39 6.88 -0.94 -18.68
C SER A 39 6.90 -0.40 -17.24
N TYR A 40 5.82 -0.64 -16.47
CA TYR A 40 5.61 -0.12 -15.13
C TYR A 40 5.32 -1.20 -14.08
N ALA A 41 5.82 -2.40 -14.31
CA ALA A 41 5.54 -3.55 -13.48
C ALA A 41 6.20 -3.45 -12.09
N PRO A 42 5.71 -4.21 -11.08
CA PRO A 42 6.24 -4.15 -9.71
C PRO A 42 7.73 -4.49 -9.60
N GLU A 43 8.24 -5.32 -10.52
CA GLU A 43 9.62 -5.79 -10.55
C GLU A 43 10.62 -4.66 -10.75
N ASN A 44 10.20 -3.56 -11.38
CA ASN A 44 11.01 -2.36 -11.55
C ASN A 44 11.43 -1.76 -10.20
N LEU A 45 10.72 -2.04 -9.11
CA LEU A 45 11.12 -1.58 -7.76
C LEU A 45 12.42 -2.22 -7.26
N LEU A 46 12.90 -3.29 -7.90
CA LEU A 46 14.02 -4.12 -7.44
C LEU A 46 15.00 -4.48 -8.58
N ASP A 47 14.90 -3.83 -9.74
CA ASP A 47 15.66 -4.21 -10.95
C ASP A 47 17.07 -3.58 -11.02
N ALA A 48 17.43 -2.75 -10.04
CA ALA A 48 18.67 -1.98 -9.97
C ALA A 48 18.84 -0.93 -11.09
N ASP A 49 17.78 -0.59 -11.82
CA ASP A 49 17.76 0.45 -12.85
C ASP A 49 16.79 1.58 -12.48
N PRO A 50 17.27 2.69 -11.90
CA PRO A 50 16.40 3.81 -11.54
C PRO A 50 15.75 4.49 -12.77
N ALA A 51 16.20 4.20 -14.00
CA ALA A 51 15.54 4.69 -15.20
C ALA A 51 14.22 3.96 -15.51
N THR A 52 13.93 2.82 -14.87
CA THR A 52 12.60 2.19 -14.89
C THR A 52 11.80 2.63 -13.66
N ALA A 53 10.50 2.33 -13.62
CA ALA A 53 9.71 2.60 -12.42
C ALA A 53 8.48 1.72 -12.34
N TRP A 54 8.06 1.37 -11.13
CA TRP A 54 6.67 0.98 -10.89
C TRP A 54 5.79 2.22 -10.93
N VAL A 55 4.63 2.13 -11.57
CA VAL A 55 3.62 3.20 -11.61
C VAL A 55 2.28 2.65 -11.19
N GLY A 56 1.62 3.32 -10.24
CA GLY A 56 0.29 2.97 -9.75
C GLY A 56 -0.76 2.89 -10.85
N GLY A 57 -1.62 1.87 -10.79
CA GLY A 57 -2.70 1.63 -11.76
C GLY A 57 -4.00 2.35 -11.44
N SER A 58 -4.26 2.60 -10.15
CA SER A 58 -5.50 3.23 -9.68
C SER A 58 -5.71 4.63 -10.24
N ALA A 59 -6.96 5.05 -10.41
CA ALA A 59 -7.39 6.41 -10.70
C ALA A 59 -7.01 7.41 -9.59
N SER A 60 -6.63 6.91 -8.39
CA SER A 60 -6.19 7.69 -7.24
C SER A 60 -4.90 8.49 -7.48
N SER A 61 -4.62 9.41 -6.57
CA SER A 61 -3.42 10.23 -6.52
C SER A 61 -2.16 9.45 -6.15
N GLY A 62 -2.28 8.18 -5.76
CA GLY A 62 -1.21 7.39 -5.17
C GLY A 62 -1.26 7.31 -3.66
N VAL A 63 -2.07 8.13 -2.99
CA VAL A 63 -2.30 7.99 -1.54
C VAL A 63 -3.07 6.70 -1.26
N GLY A 64 -2.66 5.98 -0.21
CA GLY A 64 -3.17 4.65 0.13
C GLY A 64 -2.52 3.53 -0.66
N GLN A 65 -1.77 3.83 -1.73
CA GLN A 65 -1.03 2.80 -2.45
C GLN A 65 0.07 2.21 -1.59
N TRP A 66 0.34 0.93 -1.83
CA TRP A 66 1.27 0.18 -1.01
C TRP A 66 2.18 -0.71 -1.84
N MET A 67 3.37 -0.95 -1.30
CA MET A 67 4.38 -1.87 -1.80
C MET A 67 4.73 -2.83 -0.66
N ASN A 68 4.49 -4.12 -0.85
CA ASN A 68 4.80 -5.18 0.10
C ASN A 68 6.04 -5.93 -0.36
N PHE A 69 6.99 -6.12 0.56
CA PHE A 69 8.22 -6.87 0.32
C PHE A 69 8.24 -8.08 1.23
N ALA A 70 8.38 -9.26 0.65
CA ALA A 70 8.47 -10.53 1.37
C ALA A 70 9.83 -11.18 1.14
N PHE A 71 10.46 -11.58 2.23
CA PHE A 71 11.78 -12.20 2.26
C PHE A 71 11.63 -13.70 2.55
N PRO A 72 12.45 -14.56 1.92
CA PRO A 72 12.40 -16.01 2.12
C PRO A 72 12.82 -16.41 3.54
N VAL A 73 13.60 -15.55 4.20
CA VAL A 73 14.04 -15.71 5.59
C VAL A 73 13.79 -14.41 6.37
N PRO A 74 13.61 -14.46 7.70
CA PRO A 74 13.54 -13.24 8.50
C PRO A 74 14.82 -12.42 8.35
N VAL A 75 14.70 -11.15 7.94
CA VAL A 75 15.83 -10.24 7.78
C VAL A 75 15.64 -8.98 8.61
N ARG A 76 16.75 -8.40 9.06
CA ARG A 76 16.74 -7.08 9.68
C ARG A 76 17.08 -6.04 8.63
N VAL A 77 16.06 -5.32 8.16
CA VAL A 77 16.25 -4.14 7.32
C VAL A 77 16.57 -2.97 8.25
N ALA A 78 17.79 -2.45 8.16
CA ALA A 78 18.22 -1.31 8.97
C ALA A 78 17.85 0.01 8.31
N ARG A 79 17.96 0.09 6.98
CA ARG A 79 17.58 1.27 6.20
C ARG A 79 16.92 0.88 4.88
N LEU A 80 16.10 1.77 4.36
CA LEU A 80 15.54 1.70 3.00
C LEU A 80 16.06 2.87 2.19
N GLY A 81 16.65 2.59 1.03
CA GLY A 81 16.89 3.59 -0.01
C GLY A 81 15.68 3.64 -0.94
N ILE A 82 15.12 4.83 -1.16
CA ILE A 82 13.94 5.03 -2.00
C ILE A 82 14.31 5.99 -3.13
N PHE A 83 14.16 5.54 -4.37
CA PHE A 83 14.25 6.39 -5.57
C PHE A 83 12.84 6.79 -5.97
N ASN A 84 12.42 7.93 -5.44
CA ASN A 84 11.04 8.40 -5.52
C ASN A 84 10.70 8.94 -6.92
N GLY A 85 9.49 8.74 -7.45
CA GLY A 85 9.15 9.15 -8.82
C GLY A 85 9.79 8.27 -9.90
N HIS A 86 9.87 8.78 -11.13
CA HIS A 86 10.50 8.11 -12.27
C HIS A 86 11.84 8.80 -12.60
N GLN A 87 12.99 8.14 -12.44
CA GLN A 87 14.30 8.82 -12.49
C GLN A 87 14.91 8.95 -13.90
N ALA A 88 14.29 8.35 -14.92
CA ALA A 88 14.64 8.65 -16.31
C ALA A 88 14.63 10.15 -16.59
N GLU A 89 15.52 10.58 -17.49
CA GLU A 89 15.74 11.98 -17.80
C GLU A 89 14.43 12.68 -18.19
N GLY A 90 14.13 13.81 -17.51
CA GLY A 90 12.92 14.59 -17.73
C GLY A 90 11.63 14.02 -17.16
N ARG A 91 11.62 12.80 -16.59
CA ARG A 91 10.39 12.12 -16.13
C ARG A 91 10.06 12.31 -14.65
N PHE A 92 11.00 12.79 -13.85
CA PHE A 92 10.82 12.93 -12.40
C PHE A 92 9.56 13.70 -11.99
N LYS A 93 9.24 14.80 -12.69
CA LYS A 93 8.06 15.63 -12.42
C LYS A 93 6.80 15.23 -13.20
N GLU A 94 6.91 14.29 -14.13
CA GLU A 94 5.78 13.77 -14.93
C GLU A 94 4.84 12.93 -14.04
N PHE A 95 5.41 12.27 -13.04
CA PHE A 95 4.69 11.39 -12.11
C PHE A 95 4.61 12.01 -10.72
N ARG A 96 3.59 11.58 -9.96
CA ARG A 96 3.53 11.84 -8.53
C ARG A 96 4.59 11.06 -7.79
N ARG A 97 4.97 11.59 -6.63
CA ARG A 97 6.10 11.13 -5.82
C ARG A 97 5.67 11.06 -4.38
N ILE A 98 6.18 10.12 -3.60
CA ILE A 98 5.86 9.98 -2.18
C ILE A 98 6.37 11.21 -1.42
N ARG A 99 5.52 11.84 -0.61
CA ARG A 99 5.90 12.89 0.34
C ARG A 99 6.06 12.31 1.73
N SER A 100 5.08 11.50 2.15
CA SER A 100 5.05 10.82 3.43
C SER A 100 4.56 9.39 3.23
N GLY A 101 4.97 8.51 4.13
CA GLY A 101 4.36 7.19 4.24
C GLY A 101 4.67 6.54 5.57
N ARG A 102 4.24 5.30 5.71
CA ARG A 102 4.53 4.44 6.86
C ARG A 102 5.02 3.09 6.40
N ILE A 103 5.95 2.53 7.17
CA ILE A 103 6.32 1.11 7.10
C ILE A 103 5.44 0.38 8.11
N VAL A 104 4.60 -0.52 7.63
CA VAL A 104 3.71 -1.37 8.43
C VAL A 104 4.35 -2.76 8.56
N TYR A 105 4.60 -3.18 9.79
CA TYR A 105 5.19 -4.47 10.11
C TYR A 105 4.12 -5.54 10.39
N PRO A 106 4.48 -6.84 10.33
CA PRO A 106 3.51 -7.93 10.54
C PRO A 106 2.88 -7.97 11.94
N ASP A 107 3.53 -7.37 12.94
CA ASP A 107 3.00 -7.24 14.30
C ASP A 107 2.04 -6.05 14.47
N GLY A 108 1.75 -5.32 13.38
CA GLY A 108 0.90 -4.14 13.35
C GLY A 108 1.62 -2.86 13.79
N SER A 109 2.89 -2.92 14.18
CA SER A 109 3.66 -1.71 14.45
C SER A 109 3.92 -0.93 13.17
N GLU A 110 4.05 0.39 13.31
CA GLU A 110 4.25 1.28 12.17
C GLU A 110 5.44 2.23 12.42
N SER A 111 6.17 2.57 11.35
CA SER A 111 7.22 3.58 11.37
C SER A 111 6.97 4.61 10.27
N PRO A 112 6.61 5.87 10.62
CA PRO A 112 6.42 6.91 9.62
C PRO A 112 7.74 7.36 9.02
N PHE A 113 7.70 7.84 7.78
CA PHE A 113 8.84 8.43 7.08
C PHE A 113 8.40 9.58 6.17
N TRP A 114 9.36 10.41 5.80
CA TRP A 114 9.17 11.56 4.92
C TRP A 114 10.28 11.62 3.89
N LEU A 115 9.93 12.04 2.68
CA LEU A 115 10.86 12.26 1.58
C LEU A 115 10.82 13.71 1.13
N ARG A 116 11.95 14.20 0.63
CA ARG A 116 12.06 15.49 -0.04
C ARG A 116 11.61 15.34 -1.50
N ASP A 117 11.15 16.43 -2.11
CA ASP A 117 10.77 16.46 -3.52
C ASP A 117 12.01 16.59 -4.43
N GLU A 118 12.90 15.60 -4.34
CA GLU A 118 14.18 15.56 -5.05
C GLU A 118 14.42 14.18 -5.68
N ALA A 119 15.08 14.20 -6.84
CA ALA A 119 15.53 13.01 -7.54
C ALA A 119 16.73 12.37 -6.81
N GLY A 120 17.00 11.11 -7.12
CA GLY A 120 18.05 10.31 -6.50
C GLY A 120 17.58 9.53 -5.28
N GLU A 121 18.55 8.83 -4.68
CA GLU A 121 18.31 7.98 -3.52
C GLU A 121 18.07 8.81 -2.26
N GLN A 122 16.97 8.54 -1.58
CA GLN A 122 16.72 9.05 -0.24
C GLN A 122 16.64 7.89 0.74
N VAL A 123 17.44 7.95 1.79
CA VAL A 123 17.58 6.85 2.76
C VAL A 123 16.77 7.15 4.02
N ILE A 124 15.93 6.20 4.43
CA ILE A 124 15.16 6.24 5.66
C ILE A 124 15.60 5.12 6.60
N GLU A 125 15.61 5.41 7.91
CA GLU A 125 15.94 4.43 8.94
C GLU A 125 14.74 3.51 9.21
N CYS A 126 15.02 2.23 9.45
CA CYS A 126 14.02 1.23 9.77
C CYS A 126 14.28 0.67 11.16
N GLN A 127 13.32 0.86 12.07
CA GLN A 127 13.37 0.29 13.41
C GLN A 127 12.79 -1.13 13.40
N SER A 128 13.38 -2.03 12.59
CA SER A 128 12.84 -3.38 12.44
C SER A 128 13.57 -4.40 13.31
N LYS A 129 12.78 -5.20 14.05
CA LYS A 129 13.19 -6.56 14.43
C LYS A 129 13.33 -7.41 13.14
N PRO A 130 13.99 -8.57 13.17
CA PRO A 130 14.00 -9.45 12.01
C PRO A 130 12.56 -9.79 11.57
N VAL A 131 12.20 -9.43 10.34
CA VAL A 131 10.87 -9.63 9.77
C VAL A 131 10.95 -10.41 8.46
N LYS A 132 9.92 -11.22 8.18
CA LYS A 132 9.77 -11.89 6.88
C LYS A 132 9.08 -11.02 5.83
N SER A 133 8.42 -9.96 6.26
CA SER A 133 7.80 -9.01 5.35
C SER A 133 7.57 -7.68 6.05
N PHE A 134 7.38 -6.63 5.25
CA PHE A 134 6.76 -5.39 5.67
C PHE A 134 6.11 -4.74 4.46
N ARG A 135 5.26 -3.74 4.73
CA ARG A 135 4.58 -2.96 3.71
C ARG A 135 4.93 -1.49 3.84
N ILE A 136 5.28 -0.85 2.74
CA ILE A 136 5.31 0.61 2.63
C ILE A 136 3.91 1.05 2.19
N VAL A 137 3.29 1.97 2.94
CA VAL A 137 2.01 2.60 2.60
C VAL A 137 2.26 4.09 2.38
N VAL A 138 1.75 4.63 1.28
CA VAL A 138 1.87 6.05 0.93
C VAL A 138 0.76 6.83 1.60
N ASP A 139 1.13 7.80 2.45
CA ASP A 139 0.17 8.65 3.15
C ASP A 139 -0.03 10.00 2.43
N GLU A 140 1.01 10.54 1.80
CA GLU A 140 0.93 11.79 1.04
C GLU A 140 1.86 11.78 -0.18
N VAL A 141 1.57 12.63 -1.17
CA VAL A 141 2.33 12.75 -2.42
C VAL A 141 2.70 14.19 -2.78
N PHE A 142 3.72 14.33 -3.64
CA PHE A 142 4.08 15.54 -4.37
C PHE A 142 3.61 15.48 -5.84
N PRO A 143 3.19 16.62 -6.42
CA PRO A 143 2.76 17.81 -5.69
C PRO A 143 1.56 17.48 -4.80
N LYS A 144 1.34 18.26 -3.74
CA LYS A 144 0.12 18.09 -2.94
C LYS A 144 -1.10 18.43 -3.80
N GLY A 145 -2.13 17.59 -3.71
CA GLY A 145 -3.36 17.76 -4.46
C GLY A 145 -3.23 17.48 -5.97
N GLY A 146 -4.24 17.89 -6.73
CA GLY A 146 -4.35 17.68 -8.17
C GLY A 146 -5.45 16.68 -8.53
N LEU A 147 -6.08 16.90 -9.69
CA LEU A 147 -7.21 16.09 -10.17
C LEU A 147 -6.85 14.59 -10.21
N LEU A 148 -7.81 13.73 -9.86
CA LEU A 148 -7.69 12.28 -10.02
C LEU A 148 -7.24 11.94 -11.45
N GLY A 149 -6.30 11.01 -11.58
CA GLY A 149 -5.84 10.51 -12.87
C GLY A 149 -4.88 11.40 -13.70
N GLN A 150 -4.60 12.67 -13.36
CA GLN A 150 -3.69 13.49 -14.17
C GLN A 150 -2.22 13.06 -14.06
N GLN A 151 -1.78 12.63 -12.89
CA GLN A 151 -0.44 12.11 -12.65
C GLN A 151 -0.54 10.89 -11.72
N LYS A 152 0.08 9.79 -12.12
CA LYS A 152 0.13 8.55 -11.32
C LYS A 152 1.34 8.59 -10.40
N LEU A 153 1.26 7.92 -9.25
CA LEU A 153 2.42 7.68 -8.40
C LEU A 153 3.44 6.82 -9.13
N ALA A 154 4.70 7.21 -9.05
CA ALA A 154 5.82 6.39 -9.51
C ALA A 154 6.86 6.22 -8.40
N VAL A 155 7.48 5.05 -8.37
CA VAL A 155 8.68 4.77 -7.58
C VAL A 155 9.63 3.96 -8.46
N SER A 156 10.85 4.44 -8.60
CA SER A 156 11.82 3.83 -9.50
C SER A 156 12.49 2.62 -8.86
N GLU A 157 12.85 2.70 -7.57
CA GLU A 157 13.67 1.65 -6.95
C GLU A 157 13.53 1.68 -5.42
N ILE A 158 13.59 0.51 -4.81
CA ILE A 158 13.68 0.31 -3.36
C ILE A 158 14.92 -0.54 -3.05
N LYS A 159 15.86 0.03 -2.29
CA LYS A 159 17.07 -0.65 -1.82
C LYS A 159 16.95 -1.05 -0.36
N PHE A 160 17.29 -2.30 -0.05
CA PHE A 160 17.37 -2.78 1.33
C PHE A 160 18.80 -2.73 1.84
N TYR A 161 19.02 -1.98 2.92
CA TYR A 161 20.27 -2.02 3.67
C TYR A 161 20.10 -2.97 4.87
N LEU A 162 20.57 -4.20 4.70
CA LEU A 162 20.46 -5.25 5.71
C LEU A 162 21.59 -5.15 6.74
N THR A 163 21.28 -5.42 8.01
CA THR A 163 22.29 -5.58 9.05
C THR A 163 22.41 -7.06 9.43
N LEU A 164 23.62 -7.63 9.31
CA LEU A 164 23.93 -9.02 9.64
C LEU A 164 24.15 -9.29 11.15
N MET A 165 23.90 -8.31 12.02
CA MET A 165 24.19 -8.41 13.46
C MET A 165 22.94 -8.68 14.30
N ALA A 166 23.07 -9.60 15.27
CA ALA A 166 22.11 -9.75 16.37
C ALA A 166 22.10 -8.48 17.24
N SER A 167 20.94 -8.09 17.78
CA SER A 167 20.82 -6.92 18.66
C SER A 167 21.85 -6.99 19.79
N PRO A 168 22.51 -5.88 20.17
CA PRO A 168 23.27 -5.87 21.41
C PRO A 168 22.30 -6.15 22.56
N THR A 169 22.61 -7.16 23.35
CA THR A 169 21.96 -7.43 24.62
C THR A 169 22.03 -6.16 25.46
N GLN A 170 20.89 -5.79 26.02
CA GLN A 170 20.66 -4.63 26.89
C GLN A 170 21.78 -4.49 27.94
N GLY A 171 22.49 -3.35 27.93
CA GLY A 171 23.54 -3.02 28.87
C GLY A 171 24.28 -1.72 28.53
N ASP A 172 23.89 -0.65 29.22
CA ASP A 172 24.68 0.52 29.65
C ASP A 172 25.09 1.63 28.64
N ASP A 173 24.25 2.67 28.68
CA ASP A 173 24.48 4.13 28.73
C ASP A 173 25.23 4.98 27.68
N GLU A 174 24.51 6.05 27.31
CA GLU A 174 24.91 7.40 26.88
C GLU A 174 25.66 7.64 25.55
N THR A 175 24.86 7.84 24.49
CA THR A 175 24.64 9.20 23.94
C THR A 175 23.41 9.16 23.04
N SER A 176 22.25 9.19 23.68
CA SER A 176 20.97 9.39 23.01
C SER A 176 20.92 10.81 22.45
N VAL A 177 21.26 10.98 21.17
CA VAL A 177 20.64 12.03 20.37
C VAL A 177 19.17 11.66 20.34
N LYS A 178 18.36 12.30 21.19
CA LYS A 178 16.90 12.23 21.11
C LYS A 178 16.51 12.83 19.75
N ASN A 179 16.49 12.00 18.71
CA ASN A 179 15.75 12.31 17.50
C ASN A 179 14.28 12.25 17.88
N ILE A 180 13.76 13.41 18.26
CA ILE A 180 12.33 13.68 18.33
C ILE A 180 11.80 13.35 16.92
N PRO A 181 10.87 12.38 16.77
CA PRO A 181 10.14 12.23 15.52
C PRO A 181 9.56 13.59 15.19
N SER A 182 9.95 14.16 14.05
CA SER A 182 9.37 15.42 13.59
C SER A 182 7.86 15.27 13.58
N LEU A 183 7.17 16.09 14.38
CA LEU A 183 5.72 16.06 14.46
C LEU A 183 5.12 16.20 13.06
N PRO A 184 4.00 15.51 12.78
CA PRO A 184 3.25 15.73 11.55
C PRO A 184 2.97 17.23 11.37
N PRO A 185 3.03 17.77 10.14
CA PRO A 185 2.52 19.10 9.89
C PRO A 185 1.05 19.14 10.31
N ALA A 186 0.74 20.00 11.29
CA ALA A 186 -0.62 20.37 11.59
C ALA A 186 -1.26 21.03 10.36
N ASP A 187 -2.53 20.71 10.13
CA ASP A 187 -3.49 21.22 9.15
C ASP A 187 -3.43 20.72 7.70
N LEU A 188 -4.48 19.97 7.32
CA LEU A 188 -5.68 20.60 6.77
C LEU A 188 -6.92 20.07 7.50
N THR A 189 -7.45 20.84 8.44
CA THR A 189 -8.79 20.72 9.04
C THR A 189 -9.90 20.99 8.03
N ASN A 190 -9.96 20.22 6.95
CA ASN A 190 -11.17 20.15 6.15
C ASN A 190 -11.94 18.93 6.64
N GLU A 191 -13.03 19.17 7.37
CA GLU A 191 -13.96 18.10 7.73
C GLU A 191 -14.46 17.41 6.47
N VAL A 192 -14.46 16.08 6.46
CA VAL A 192 -15.07 15.31 5.38
C VAL A 192 -16.55 15.73 5.29
N PRO A 193 -17.06 16.15 4.11
CA PRO A 193 -18.47 16.47 3.92
C PRO A 193 -19.38 15.34 4.40
N GLU A 194 -20.47 15.66 5.12
CA GLU A 194 -21.37 14.62 5.66
C GLU A 194 -21.98 13.75 4.57
N GLU A 195 -22.29 14.31 3.40
CA GLU A 195 -22.75 13.53 2.22
C GLU A 195 -21.78 12.41 1.84
N ILE A 196 -20.48 12.65 1.97
CA ILE A 196 -19.44 11.64 1.70
C ILE A 196 -19.40 10.61 2.83
N LYS A 197 -19.50 11.04 4.09
CA LYS A 197 -19.54 10.10 5.22
C LYS A 197 -20.75 9.16 5.11
N ASP A 198 -21.91 9.68 4.73
CA ASP A 198 -23.13 8.90 4.56
C ASP A 198 -23.06 7.93 3.38
N LEU A 199 -22.48 8.37 2.25
CA LEU A 199 -22.17 7.49 1.12
C LEU A 199 -21.27 6.32 1.54
N LEU A 200 -20.18 6.60 2.26
CA LEU A 200 -19.22 5.59 2.68
C LEU A 200 -19.79 4.66 3.75
N ARG A 201 -20.58 5.16 4.70
CA ARG A 201 -21.32 4.31 5.65
C ARG A 201 -22.30 3.39 4.91
N SER A 202 -23.02 3.94 3.92
CA SER A 202 -23.94 3.15 3.08
C SER A 202 -23.21 2.05 2.31
N PHE A 203 -21.98 2.31 1.85
CA PHE A 203 -21.13 1.29 1.23
C PHE A 203 -20.92 0.07 2.13
N TYR A 204 -20.46 0.24 3.37
CA TYR A 204 -20.22 -0.90 4.28
C TYR A 204 -21.50 -1.66 4.61
N VAL A 205 -22.60 -0.94 4.83
CA VAL A 205 -23.91 -1.54 5.11
C VAL A 205 -24.38 -2.36 3.92
N MET A 206 -24.40 -1.77 2.71
CA MET A 206 -24.92 -2.42 1.51
C MET A 206 -24.04 -3.58 1.02
N GLN A 207 -22.71 -3.44 1.12
CA GLN A 207 -21.76 -4.50 0.75
C GLN A 207 -21.95 -5.73 1.64
N THR A 208 -22.00 -5.53 2.96
CA THR A 208 -22.08 -6.62 3.95
C THR A 208 -23.45 -7.30 3.91
N SER A 209 -24.53 -6.53 3.75
CA SER A 209 -25.90 -7.04 3.67
C SER A 209 -26.29 -7.57 2.29
N LEU A 210 -25.38 -7.57 1.31
CA LEU A 210 -25.64 -7.99 -0.07
C LEU A 210 -26.85 -7.25 -0.70
N ALA A 211 -26.96 -5.95 -0.44
CA ALA A 211 -28.10 -5.14 -0.87
C ALA A 211 -28.11 -4.97 -2.40
N ASP A 212 -29.30 -5.06 -3.01
CA ASP A 212 -29.43 -5.04 -4.47
C ASP A 212 -29.12 -3.66 -5.08
N ALA A 213 -29.26 -2.60 -4.27
CA ALA A 213 -28.93 -1.23 -4.65
C ALA A 213 -27.43 -0.89 -4.51
N TYR A 214 -26.55 -1.83 -4.15
CA TYR A 214 -25.12 -1.55 -3.93
C TYR A 214 -24.44 -0.85 -5.12
N HIS A 215 -24.80 -1.22 -6.36
CA HIS A 215 -24.26 -0.62 -7.58
C HIS A 215 -24.56 0.88 -7.70
N THR A 216 -25.61 1.40 -7.05
CA THR A 216 -25.97 2.82 -7.15
C THR A 216 -25.00 3.73 -6.44
N LEU A 217 -24.17 3.19 -5.54
CA LEU A 217 -23.12 3.94 -4.84
C LEU A 217 -21.95 4.31 -5.74
N PHE A 218 -21.84 3.67 -6.91
CA PHE A 218 -20.71 3.82 -7.82
C PHE A 218 -21.03 4.76 -8.98
N ALA A 219 -19.99 5.47 -9.44
CA ALA A 219 -20.10 6.41 -10.55
C ALA A 219 -20.50 5.67 -11.84
N PRO A 220 -21.32 6.29 -12.73
CA PRO A 220 -21.91 5.58 -13.87
C PRO A 220 -20.92 4.84 -14.78
N HIS A 221 -19.71 5.36 -14.95
CA HIS A 221 -18.70 4.79 -15.85
C HIS A 221 -17.87 3.64 -15.23
N VAL A 222 -17.96 3.40 -13.92
CA VAL A 222 -17.37 2.23 -13.23
C VAL A 222 -18.43 1.27 -12.68
N ARG A 223 -19.69 1.69 -12.66
CA ARG A 223 -20.82 0.96 -12.07
C ARG A 223 -20.96 -0.46 -12.59
N ASP A 224 -20.94 -0.64 -13.91
CA ASP A 224 -21.14 -1.97 -14.53
C ASP A 224 -20.06 -2.97 -14.11
N GLN A 225 -18.82 -2.51 -13.94
CA GLN A 225 -17.71 -3.35 -13.48
C GLN A 225 -17.94 -3.82 -12.04
N PHE A 226 -18.28 -2.90 -11.13
CA PHE A 226 -18.52 -3.24 -9.73
C PHE A 226 -19.81 -4.05 -9.54
N ASP A 227 -20.86 -3.78 -10.31
CA ASP A 227 -22.11 -4.55 -10.28
C ASP A 227 -21.86 -5.99 -10.71
N PHE A 228 -21.11 -6.21 -11.79
CA PHE A 228 -20.71 -7.54 -12.23
C PHE A 228 -19.93 -8.29 -11.14
N GLN A 229 -18.91 -7.67 -10.54
CA GLN A 229 -18.12 -8.28 -9.46
C GLN A 229 -18.99 -8.64 -8.26
N PHE A 230 -19.92 -7.75 -7.90
CA PHE A 230 -20.80 -7.97 -6.76
C PHE A 230 -21.85 -9.05 -7.03
N GLU A 231 -22.40 -9.16 -8.24
CA GLU A 231 -23.29 -10.25 -8.62
C GLU A 231 -22.59 -11.61 -8.60
N VAL A 232 -21.35 -11.67 -9.09
CA VAL A 232 -20.51 -12.88 -8.97
C VAL A 232 -20.34 -13.24 -7.49
N PHE A 233 -20.03 -12.27 -6.63
CA PHE A 233 -19.91 -12.49 -5.19
C PHE A 233 -21.23 -13.00 -4.57
N LYS A 234 -22.38 -12.37 -4.88
CA LYS A 234 -23.71 -12.84 -4.44
C LYS A 234 -23.97 -14.28 -4.89
N GLN A 235 -23.60 -14.64 -6.11
CA GLN A 235 -23.77 -16.00 -6.62
C GLN A 235 -22.92 -17.03 -5.88
N ILE A 236 -21.68 -16.68 -5.53
CA ILE A 236 -20.82 -17.52 -4.67
C ILE A 236 -21.49 -17.74 -3.30
N GLN A 237 -22.06 -16.70 -2.69
CA GLN A 237 -22.78 -16.85 -1.42
C GLN A 237 -24.05 -17.69 -1.55
N ARG A 238 -24.74 -17.67 -2.70
CA ARG A 238 -25.90 -18.55 -2.96
C ARG A 238 -25.47 -20.01 -3.03
N GLN A 239 -24.37 -20.31 -3.71
CA GLN A 239 -23.82 -21.67 -3.79
C GLN A 239 -23.36 -22.18 -2.41
N ARG A 240 -22.86 -21.29 -1.55
CA ARG A 240 -22.45 -21.61 -0.17
C ARG A 240 -23.62 -21.69 0.82
N GLY A 241 -24.85 -21.36 0.40
CA GLY A 241 -26.01 -21.30 1.28
C GLY A 241 -26.03 -20.13 2.28
N THR A 242 -25.05 -19.23 2.20
CA THR A 242 -24.88 -18.08 3.12
C THR A 242 -25.64 -16.84 2.67
N TYR A 243 -26.06 -16.77 1.40
CA TYR A 243 -26.72 -15.58 0.83
C TYR A 243 -27.92 -15.08 1.66
N LYS A 244 -28.83 -15.96 2.04
CA LYS A 244 -30.04 -15.57 2.80
C LYS A 244 -29.69 -15.06 4.19
N ILE A 245 -28.66 -15.64 4.82
CA ILE A 245 -28.18 -15.27 6.15
C ILE A 245 -27.49 -13.91 6.10
N LEU A 246 -26.58 -13.70 5.14
CA LEU A 246 -25.89 -12.41 4.98
C LEU A 246 -26.85 -11.25 4.70
N ARG A 247 -27.98 -11.51 4.04
CA ARG A 247 -29.02 -10.49 3.81
C ARG A 247 -29.78 -10.06 5.07
N THR A 248 -29.67 -10.80 6.16
CA THR A 248 -30.21 -10.38 7.47
C THR A 248 -29.13 -9.73 8.33
N ALA A 249 -27.95 -9.42 7.77
CA ALA A 249 -26.89 -8.77 8.52
C ALA A 249 -27.32 -7.36 8.94
N GLU A 250 -27.21 -7.08 10.24
CA GLU A 250 -27.29 -5.74 10.80
C GLU A 250 -25.87 -5.19 10.91
N VAL A 251 -25.65 -4.00 10.37
CA VAL A 251 -24.33 -3.39 10.26
C VAL A 251 -24.37 -2.02 10.91
N ASP A 252 -23.51 -1.81 11.91
CA ASP A 252 -23.34 -0.53 12.59
C ASP A 252 -21.98 0.09 12.20
N PRO A 253 -21.96 1.05 11.27
CA PRO A 253 -20.75 1.72 10.81
C PRO A 253 -20.34 2.90 11.71
N SER A 254 -20.97 3.11 12.88
CA SER A 254 -20.70 4.28 13.73
C SER A 254 -19.26 4.35 14.28
N GLY A 255 -18.57 3.21 14.36
CA GLY A 255 -17.17 3.15 14.76
C GLY A 255 -16.16 3.50 13.65
N LEU A 256 -16.63 3.76 12.43
CA LEU A 256 -15.79 4.23 11.33
C LEU A 256 -15.50 5.73 11.47
N ARG A 257 -14.24 6.07 11.21
CA ARG A 257 -13.71 7.44 11.16
C ARG A 257 -13.27 7.76 9.74
N PHE A 258 -13.22 9.05 9.43
CA PHE A 258 -12.99 9.56 8.09
C PHE A 258 -11.99 10.69 8.12
N ASP A 259 -10.91 10.55 7.35
CA ASP A 259 -9.94 11.61 7.12
C ASP A 259 -10.04 12.06 5.66
N LEU A 260 -10.16 13.37 5.46
CA LEU A 260 -10.13 13.96 4.12
C LEU A 260 -8.68 14.00 3.64
N VAL A 261 -8.36 13.13 2.69
CA VAL A 261 -7.04 13.09 2.05
C VAL A 261 -6.94 14.20 1.00
N TYR A 262 -7.99 14.35 0.21
CA TYR A 262 -8.06 15.34 -0.87
C TYR A 262 -9.50 15.76 -1.12
N LEU A 263 -9.71 17.03 -1.46
CA LEU A 263 -10.97 17.55 -1.97
C LEU A 263 -10.69 18.71 -2.92
N HIS A 264 -11.20 18.62 -4.14
CA HIS A 264 -11.18 19.72 -5.09
C HIS A 264 -12.37 19.60 -6.03
N GLU A 265 -13.22 20.64 -6.02
CA GLU A 265 -14.43 20.73 -6.84
C GLU A 265 -15.31 19.48 -6.68
N ASP A 266 -15.39 18.67 -7.72
CA ASP A 266 -16.25 17.49 -7.82
C ASP A 266 -15.50 16.19 -7.55
N VAL A 267 -14.34 16.25 -6.88
CA VAL A 267 -13.47 15.09 -6.67
C VAL A 267 -12.91 15.06 -5.25
N ALA A 268 -12.95 13.89 -4.60
CA ALA A 268 -12.43 13.71 -3.25
C ALA A 268 -11.69 12.37 -3.08
N GLU A 269 -10.71 12.36 -2.18
CA GLU A 269 -10.15 11.13 -1.61
C GLU A 269 -10.37 11.13 -0.11
N VAL A 270 -10.93 10.04 0.40
CA VAL A 270 -11.25 9.88 1.82
C VAL A 270 -10.70 8.57 2.33
N ARG A 271 -9.92 8.64 3.40
CA ARG A 271 -9.50 7.46 4.15
C ARG A 271 -10.59 7.11 5.15
N VAL A 272 -11.04 5.86 5.13
CA VAL A 272 -11.93 5.28 6.12
C VAL A 272 -11.13 4.36 7.00
N PHE A 273 -11.23 4.53 8.32
CA PHE A 273 -10.48 3.71 9.26
C PHE A 273 -11.25 3.49 10.56
N GLY A 274 -10.90 2.44 11.30
CA GLY A 274 -11.56 2.08 12.55
C GLY A 274 -12.27 0.75 12.41
N SER A 275 -13.37 0.57 13.15
CA SER A 275 -14.09 -0.70 13.19
C SER A 275 -15.58 -0.50 13.04
N TYR A 276 -16.25 -1.40 12.33
CA TYR A 276 -17.71 -1.45 12.26
C TYR A 276 -18.22 -2.79 12.77
N ARG A 277 -19.39 -2.78 13.41
CA ARG A 277 -19.98 -3.99 13.98
C ARG A 277 -20.88 -4.66 12.95
N VAL A 278 -20.77 -5.96 12.83
CA VAL A 278 -21.64 -6.79 12.00
C VAL A 278 -22.27 -7.86 12.87
N GLN A 279 -23.61 -7.89 12.86
CA GLN A 279 -24.42 -8.93 13.49
C GLN A 279 -25.15 -9.72 12.42
N VAL A 280 -24.91 -11.02 12.36
CA VAL A 280 -25.55 -11.91 11.38
C VAL A 280 -25.71 -13.31 11.95
N ALA A 281 -26.96 -13.80 12.02
CA ALA A 281 -27.29 -15.03 12.75
C ALA A 281 -26.70 -14.99 14.18
N ASP A 282 -25.85 -15.94 14.55
CA ASP A 282 -25.21 -16.00 15.87
C ASP A 282 -23.84 -15.28 15.90
N LEU A 283 -23.42 -14.66 14.79
CA LEU A 283 -22.17 -13.94 14.68
C LEU A 283 -22.37 -12.48 15.07
N ASP A 284 -21.54 -11.98 15.99
CA ASP A 284 -21.48 -10.58 16.39
C ASP A 284 -20.02 -10.18 16.53
N GLN A 285 -19.50 -9.43 15.56
CA GLN A 285 -18.08 -9.11 15.47
C GLN A 285 -17.86 -7.66 15.04
N ASN A 286 -16.76 -7.08 15.53
CA ASN A 286 -16.20 -5.86 14.97
C ASN A 286 -15.22 -6.24 13.87
N LEU A 287 -15.37 -5.63 12.70
CA LEU A 287 -14.46 -5.74 11.57
C LEU A 287 -13.66 -4.45 11.48
N ASP A 288 -12.33 -4.58 11.48
CA ASP A 288 -11.42 -3.45 11.31
C ASP A 288 -11.25 -3.13 9.82
N ASP A 289 -11.19 -1.85 9.50
CA ASP A 289 -10.92 -1.35 8.15
C ASP A 289 -9.90 -0.20 8.17
N ASP A 290 -9.14 -0.08 7.08
CA ASP A 290 -8.25 1.03 6.76
C ASP A 290 -8.10 1.11 5.23
N SER A 291 -9.09 1.73 4.59
CA SER A 291 -9.23 1.81 3.13
C SER A 291 -9.26 3.26 2.64
N VAL A 292 -8.78 3.51 1.42
CA VAL A 292 -8.89 4.83 0.77
C VAL A 292 -9.86 4.75 -0.40
N PHE A 293 -10.82 5.68 -0.43
CA PHE A 293 -11.84 5.78 -1.44
C PHE A 293 -11.56 6.99 -2.34
N ALA A 294 -11.57 6.76 -3.64
CA ALA A 294 -11.66 7.83 -4.62
C ALA A 294 -13.14 8.08 -4.94
N LEU A 295 -13.56 9.34 -4.89
CA LEU A 295 -14.94 9.77 -5.02
C LEU A 295 -15.07 10.87 -6.06
N MET A 296 -16.21 10.91 -6.73
CA MET A 296 -16.56 12.02 -7.60
C MET A 296 -18.00 12.48 -7.40
N LYS A 297 -18.23 13.78 -7.52
CA LYS A 297 -19.54 14.41 -7.46
C LYS A 297 -20.15 14.40 -8.86
N GLY A 298 -21.24 13.67 -9.00
CA GLY A 298 -22.10 13.67 -10.17
C GLY A 298 -23.30 14.60 -9.99
N GLN A 299 -24.22 14.57 -10.95
CA GLN A 299 -25.46 15.36 -10.90
C GLN A 299 -26.34 15.00 -9.70
N ASP A 300 -26.32 13.73 -9.27
CA ASP A 300 -27.13 13.20 -8.17
C ASP A 300 -26.37 13.14 -6.82
N GLY A 301 -25.18 13.73 -6.74
CA GLY A 301 -24.33 13.73 -5.53
C GLY A 301 -23.04 12.93 -5.68
N TRP A 302 -22.38 12.65 -4.56
CA TRP A 302 -21.12 11.91 -4.52
C TRP A 302 -21.30 10.43 -4.83
N ASN A 303 -20.37 9.88 -5.61
CA ASN A 303 -20.32 8.47 -6.00
C ASN A 303 -18.89 7.93 -5.87
N ILE A 304 -18.78 6.63 -5.62
CA ILE A 304 -17.51 5.91 -5.52
C ILE A 304 -16.95 5.66 -6.91
N LEU A 305 -15.70 6.08 -7.11
CA LEU A 305 -14.93 5.86 -8.32
C LEU A 305 -14.08 4.59 -8.22
N GLU A 306 -13.39 4.42 -7.09
CA GLU A 306 -12.48 3.30 -6.87
C GLU A 306 -12.22 3.07 -5.38
N LEU A 307 -11.85 1.83 -5.02
CA LEU A 307 -11.30 1.44 -3.73
C LEU A 307 -9.82 1.07 -3.90
N ASP A 308 -8.92 1.77 -3.22
CA ASP A 308 -7.53 1.31 -3.07
C ASP A 308 -7.44 0.44 -1.80
N GLY A 309 -6.96 -0.80 -1.92
CA GLY A 309 -6.76 -1.71 -0.78
C GLY A 309 -7.45 -3.08 -0.84
N GLN A 310 -8.32 -3.35 -1.82
CA GLN A 310 -8.85 -4.69 -2.04
C GLN A 310 -7.79 -5.57 -2.71
N LYS A 311 -7.20 -6.50 -1.93
CA LYS A 311 -6.42 -7.62 -2.49
C LYS A 311 -7.21 -8.25 -3.63
N GLN A 312 -6.60 -8.40 -4.81
CA GLN A 312 -7.04 -9.43 -5.75
C GLN A 312 -6.80 -10.80 -5.08
N ARG A 313 -7.77 -11.26 -4.30
CA ARG A 313 -7.92 -12.64 -3.89
C ARG A 313 -9.18 -13.16 -4.56
N PHE A 314 -9.01 -13.63 -5.80
CA PHE A 314 -9.86 -14.66 -6.37
C PHE A 314 -9.09 -15.97 -6.27
#